data_AF-A0A3N0A652-F1
#
_entry.id   AF-A0A3N0A652-F1
#
_cell.length_a   1.000
_cell.length_b   1.000
_cell.length_c   1.000
_cell.angle_alpha   90.00
_cell.angle_beta   90.00
_cell.angle_gamma   90.00
#
_symmetry.space_group_name_H-M   'P 1'
#
loop_
_entity.id
_entity.type
_entity.pdbx_description
1 polymer ?
#
loop_
_entity_poly.entity_id
_entity_poly.type
_entity_poly.pdbx_seq_one_letter_code
_entity_poly.pdbx_strand_id
1 'polypeptide(L)'
;MKETQDFNDRQLWLLVIIDSTPHIDGITRLQKYGLLASKITLRDESAYDDWMAHNFGAYSSTLQSDIKFLDQKNLIEINSVDTMHGSHDDYSISKQGKNVVREFKTKYEDLAEKIKVITVHYFNRSLDELLADAYALFPEYTSKSTIKGRVRTSIMKRNTNLNTEIKLPYTEKKIGLLSITETAEINQFPYNDEEIRKKLAEQAGLAGVPPTDPRAYDELSEVFADKEFLADLSDENIKEIINSIR
;
A
#
# COMPACT_ATOMS: atom_id res chain seq x y z
N MET A 1 1.55 28.03 -32.90
CA MET A 1 1.00 26.76 -32.39
C MET A 1 2.03 25.69 -32.69
N LYS A 2 2.80 25.29 -31.68
CA LYS A 2 4.00 24.46 -31.82
C LYS A 2 3.67 23.03 -31.39
N GLU A 3 3.97 22.08 -32.28
CA GLU A 3 4.16 20.63 -32.05
C GLU A 3 3.73 20.10 -30.66
N THR A 4 2.43 19.91 -30.43
CA THR A 4 1.94 18.83 -29.57
C THR A 4 2.12 17.52 -30.34
N GLN A 5 3.38 17.12 -30.55
CA GLN A 5 3.74 15.92 -31.28
C GLN A 5 3.95 14.76 -30.29
N ASP A 6 3.00 13.82 -30.33
CA ASP A 6 3.03 12.40 -29.93
C ASP A 6 3.56 12.00 -28.55
N PHE A 7 3.03 12.60 -27.47
CA PHE A 7 2.99 11.89 -26.19
C PHE A 7 1.70 11.07 -26.13
N ASN A 8 1.81 9.79 -25.81
CA ASN A 8 0.61 9.00 -25.50
C ASN A 8 0.09 9.35 -24.09
N ASP A 9 -1.19 9.09 -23.84
CA ASP A 9 -1.83 9.44 -22.57
C ASP A 9 -1.11 8.80 -21.37
N ARG A 10 -0.54 7.60 -21.55
CA ARG A 10 0.26 6.91 -20.53
C ARG A 10 1.50 7.71 -20.09
N GLN A 11 2.24 8.28 -21.03
CA GLN A 11 3.40 9.12 -20.75
C GLN A 11 2.99 10.43 -20.07
N LEU A 12 1.85 10.99 -20.47
CA LEU A 12 1.28 12.18 -19.83
C LEU A 12 0.85 11.88 -18.39
N TRP A 13 0.22 10.73 -18.13
CA TRP A 13 -0.10 10.29 -16.78
C TRP A 13 1.13 10.07 -15.91
N LEU A 14 2.22 9.53 -16.46
CA LEU A 14 3.49 9.43 -15.74
C LEU A 14 4.05 10.80 -15.36
N LEU A 15 3.97 11.80 -16.26
CA LEU A 15 4.33 13.18 -15.93
C LEU A 15 3.43 13.76 -14.83
N VAL A 16 2.12 13.48 -14.83
CA VAL A 16 1.21 13.91 -13.75
C VAL A 16 1.64 13.31 -12.41
N ILE A 17 2.00 12.02 -12.38
CA ILE A 17 2.47 11.35 -11.16
C ILE A 17 3.74 12.02 -10.63
N ILE A 18 4.71 12.30 -11.51
CA ILE A 18 5.99 12.93 -11.12
C ILE A 18 5.79 14.40 -10.70
N ASP A 19 4.92 15.16 -11.36
CA ASP A 19 4.58 16.55 -11.01
C ASP A 19 3.84 16.70 -9.69
N SER A 20 3.23 15.62 -9.19
CA SER A 20 2.38 15.67 -8.00
C SER A 20 3.18 15.80 -6.70
N THR A 21 4.49 15.60 -6.72
CA THR A 21 5.41 15.79 -5.59
C THR A 21 6.64 16.59 -6.03
N PRO A 22 7.41 17.20 -5.09
CA PRO A 22 8.63 17.92 -5.47
C PRO A 22 9.68 17.03 -6.15
N HIS A 23 9.81 15.78 -5.69
CA HIS A 23 10.64 14.72 -6.26
C HIS A 23 10.07 13.35 -5.82
N ILE A 24 10.61 12.26 -6.37
CA ILE A 24 10.29 10.89 -6.00
C ILE A 24 11.58 10.09 -5.81
N ASP A 25 11.79 9.60 -4.59
CA ASP A 25 13.02 8.92 -4.21
C ASP A 25 13.00 7.47 -4.67
N GLY A 26 13.80 7.16 -5.69
CA GLY A 26 14.04 5.81 -6.18
C GLY A 26 12.93 5.22 -7.05
N ILE A 27 13.37 4.38 -7.99
CA ILE A 27 12.49 3.74 -8.98
C ILE A 27 11.38 2.89 -8.36
N THR A 28 11.65 2.26 -7.21
CA THR A 28 10.66 1.42 -6.54
C THR A 28 9.46 2.25 -6.09
N ARG A 29 9.67 3.45 -5.56
CA ARG A 29 8.60 4.36 -5.15
C ARG A 29 7.77 4.80 -6.35
N LEU A 30 8.44 5.22 -7.43
CA LEU A 30 7.78 5.63 -8.67
C LEU A 30 6.93 4.51 -9.27
N GLN A 31 7.44 3.27 -9.31
CA GLN A 31 6.68 2.09 -9.75
C GLN A 31 5.42 1.85 -8.90
N LYS A 32 5.49 2.07 -7.59
CA LYS A 32 4.32 1.91 -6.70
C LYS A 32 3.31 3.05 -6.85
N TYR A 33 3.76 4.28 -7.07
CA TYR A 33 2.85 5.38 -7.43
C TYR A 33 2.14 5.09 -8.75
N GLY A 34 2.87 4.61 -9.76
CA GLY A 34 2.30 4.16 -11.03
C GLY A 34 1.24 3.07 -10.86
N LEU A 35 1.52 2.06 -10.04
CA LEU A 35 0.56 0.99 -9.75
C LEU A 35 -0.71 1.53 -9.10
N LEU A 36 -0.56 2.30 -8.00
CA LEU A 36 -1.69 2.83 -7.24
C LEU A 36 -2.54 3.76 -8.10
N ALA A 37 -1.92 4.66 -8.86
CA ALA A 37 -2.63 5.54 -9.79
C ALA A 37 -3.38 4.73 -10.86
N SER A 38 -2.73 3.74 -11.49
CA SER A 38 -3.34 2.91 -12.53
C SER A 38 -4.56 2.13 -11.99
N LYS A 39 -4.40 1.43 -10.86
CA LYS A 39 -5.42 0.51 -10.34
C LYS A 39 -6.55 1.19 -9.58
N ILE A 40 -6.28 2.26 -8.85
CA ILE A 40 -7.28 2.92 -7.99
C ILE A 40 -8.01 4.02 -8.75
N THR A 41 -7.26 4.84 -9.49
CA THR A 41 -7.76 6.08 -10.08
C THR A 41 -8.10 5.93 -11.56
N LEU A 42 -7.16 5.42 -12.37
CA LEU A 42 -7.31 5.39 -13.83
C LEU A 42 -8.20 4.23 -14.31
N ARG A 43 -8.20 3.10 -13.60
CA ARG A 43 -9.02 1.89 -13.90
C ARG A 43 -8.98 1.53 -15.40
N ASP A 44 -9.99 1.94 -16.16
CA ASP A 44 -10.17 1.66 -17.59
C ASP A 44 -9.29 2.52 -18.51
N GLU A 45 -8.80 3.67 -18.03
CA GLU A 45 -7.79 4.51 -18.68
C GLU A 45 -6.36 4.14 -18.24
N SER A 46 -6.19 2.88 -17.82
CA SER A 46 -4.95 2.34 -17.28
C SER A 46 -3.74 2.80 -18.08
N ALA A 47 -2.89 3.62 -17.47
CA ALA A 47 -1.62 4.01 -18.07
C ALA A 47 -0.76 2.77 -18.34
N TYR A 48 -0.76 1.77 -17.47
CA TYR A 48 0.08 0.58 -17.62
C TYR A 48 -0.70 -0.68 -17.26
N ASP A 49 -0.65 -1.68 -18.14
CA ASP A 49 -1.33 -2.98 -18.03
C ASP A 49 -0.34 -4.16 -17.83
N ASP A 50 0.96 -3.94 -18.04
CA ASP A 50 2.03 -4.94 -17.95
C ASP A 50 2.55 -5.20 -16.53
N TRP A 51 1.73 -4.95 -15.50
CA TRP A 51 2.12 -5.15 -14.11
C TRP A 51 2.38 -6.63 -13.80
N MET A 52 3.58 -6.91 -13.29
CA MET A 52 3.98 -8.26 -12.88
C MET A 52 4.67 -8.27 -11.52
N ALA A 53 4.65 -9.41 -10.85
CA ALA A 53 5.38 -9.61 -9.60
C ALA A 53 6.90 -9.59 -9.83
N HIS A 54 7.63 -8.87 -8.97
CA HIS A 54 9.08 -8.75 -8.99
C HIS A 54 9.66 -8.68 -7.55
N ASN A 55 10.97 -8.52 -7.42
CA ASN A 55 11.72 -8.52 -6.15
C ASN A 55 11.15 -7.58 -5.07
N PHE A 56 10.53 -6.48 -5.47
CA PHE A 56 9.94 -5.48 -4.58
C PHE A 56 8.44 -5.30 -4.80
N GLY A 57 7.75 -6.34 -5.27
CA GLY A 57 6.31 -6.32 -5.57
C GLY A 57 6.03 -5.99 -7.04
N ALA A 58 4.94 -5.26 -7.30
CA ALA A 58 4.54 -4.91 -8.67
C ALA A 58 5.62 -4.12 -9.43
N TYR A 59 5.79 -4.46 -10.69
CA TYR A 59 6.74 -3.85 -11.61
C TYR A 59 6.12 -3.75 -13.00
N SER A 60 6.33 -2.62 -13.67
CA SER A 60 5.99 -2.40 -15.08
C SER A 60 7.26 -2.08 -15.88
N SER A 61 7.50 -2.88 -16.92
CA SER A 61 8.62 -2.70 -17.85
C SER A 61 8.38 -1.53 -18.81
N THR A 62 7.10 -1.30 -19.13
CA THR A 62 6.65 -0.20 -19.97
C THR A 62 6.84 1.14 -19.25
N LEU A 63 6.49 1.22 -17.96
CA LEU A 63 6.74 2.40 -17.13
C LEU A 63 8.23 2.73 -17.08
N GLN A 64 9.08 1.71 -16.87
CA GLN A 64 10.54 1.90 -16.89
C GLN A 64 11.05 2.47 -18.22
N SER A 65 10.44 2.05 -19.32
CA SER A 65 10.82 2.48 -20.67
C SER A 65 10.37 3.92 -20.94
N ASP A 66 9.17 4.28 -20.48
CA ASP A 66 8.66 5.64 -20.58
C ASP A 66 9.45 6.63 -19.73
N ILE A 67 9.95 6.24 -18.54
CA ILE A 67 10.88 7.09 -17.76
C ILE A 67 12.08 7.47 -18.62
N LYS A 68 12.74 6.48 -19.25
CA LYS A 68 13.90 6.72 -20.12
C LYS A 68 13.54 7.62 -21.31
N PHE A 69 12.37 7.42 -21.90
CA PHE A 69 11.89 8.25 -22.99
C PHE A 69 11.65 9.70 -22.54
N LEU A 70 10.99 9.92 -21.41
CA LEU A 70 10.72 11.26 -20.87
C LEU A 70 12.00 12.00 -20.47
N ASP A 71 12.99 11.28 -19.93
CA ASP A 71 14.32 11.79 -19.62
C ASP A 71 15.07 12.23 -20.89
N GLN A 72 15.09 11.38 -21.93
CA GLN A 72 15.67 11.72 -23.24
C GLN A 72 15.01 12.95 -23.91
N LYS A 73 13.74 13.22 -23.57
CA LYS A 73 13.00 14.40 -24.02
C LYS A 73 13.16 15.62 -23.11
N ASN A 74 13.97 15.53 -22.05
CA ASN A 74 14.19 16.56 -21.02
C ASN A 74 12.89 17.00 -20.33
N LEU A 75 11.91 16.10 -20.19
CA LEU A 75 10.64 16.39 -19.52
C LEU A 75 10.68 16.06 -18.03
N ILE A 76 11.59 15.18 -17.64
CA ILE A 76 11.92 14.89 -16.25
C ILE A 76 13.41 15.09 -16.05
N GLU A 77 13.81 15.26 -14.80
CA GLU A 77 15.20 15.34 -14.36
C GLU A 77 15.45 14.14 -13.44
N ILE A 78 16.54 13.42 -13.68
CA ILE A 78 16.98 12.28 -12.87
C ILE A 78 18.29 12.65 -12.19
N ASN A 79 18.27 12.76 -10.87
CA ASN A 79 19.44 13.13 -10.06
C ASN A 79 19.85 11.94 -9.21
N SER A 80 21.06 11.40 -9.43
CA SER A 80 21.57 10.34 -8.55
C SER A 80 22.06 10.94 -7.23
N VAL A 81 21.51 10.45 -6.12
CA VAL A 81 21.81 10.86 -4.75
C VAL A 81 22.54 9.74 -4.02
N ASP A 82 23.76 10.03 -3.59
CA ASP A 82 24.56 9.13 -2.76
C ASP A 82 24.15 9.25 -1.29
N THR A 83 23.82 8.11 -0.69
CA THR A 83 23.50 7.99 0.74
C THR A 83 24.50 7.07 1.42
N MET A 84 24.49 7.03 2.75
CA MET A 84 25.30 6.08 3.53
C MET A 84 24.98 4.61 3.20
N HIS A 85 23.82 4.33 2.60
CA HIS A 85 23.34 2.99 2.28
C HIS A 85 23.43 2.65 0.78
N GLY A 86 24.05 3.52 -0.02
CA GLY A 86 24.19 3.38 -1.46
C GLY A 86 23.62 4.57 -2.22
N SER A 87 23.67 4.49 -3.55
CA SER A 87 23.10 5.50 -4.44
C SER A 87 21.67 5.14 -4.85
N HIS A 88 20.84 6.16 -5.06
CA HIS A 88 19.52 6.02 -5.66
C HIS A 88 19.24 7.21 -6.56
N ASP A 89 18.29 7.06 -7.48
CA ASP A 89 17.89 8.13 -8.40
C ASP A 89 16.64 8.85 -7.88
N ASP A 90 16.70 10.17 -7.83
CA ASP A 90 15.57 11.05 -7.55
C ASP A 90 14.98 11.57 -8.86
N TYR A 91 13.68 11.38 -9.02
CA TYR A 91 12.94 11.80 -10.21
C TYR A 91 12.15 13.07 -9.91
N SER A 92 12.33 14.11 -10.72
CA SER A 92 11.53 15.34 -10.65
C SER A 92 11.08 15.77 -12.04
N ILE A 93 10.03 16.57 -12.13
CA ILE A 93 9.56 17.09 -13.41
C ILE A 93 10.33 18.35 -13.79
N SER A 94 10.78 18.43 -15.04
CA SER A 94 11.48 19.60 -15.55
C SER A 94 10.51 20.77 -15.81
N LYS A 95 11.05 21.98 -16.02
CA LYS A 95 10.23 23.13 -16.45
C LYS A 95 9.48 22.86 -17.75
N GLN A 96 10.08 22.10 -18.67
CA GLN A 96 9.46 21.73 -19.93
C GLN A 96 8.33 20.72 -19.71
N GLY A 97 8.56 19.70 -18.87
CA GLY A 97 7.53 18.74 -18.47
C GLY A 97 6.31 19.41 -17.84
N LYS A 98 6.53 20.40 -16.95
CA LYS A 98 5.45 21.18 -16.33
C LYS A 98 4.58 21.93 -17.34
N ASN A 99 5.16 22.40 -18.44
CA ASN A 99 4.40 23.06 -19.48
C ASN A 99 3.57 22.06 -20.29
N VAL A 100 4.12 20.88 -20.59
CA VAL A 100 3.41 19.80 -21.30
C VAL A 100 2.22 19.29 -20.48
N VAL A 101 2.42 19.05 -19.19
CA VAL A 101 1.39 18.44 -18.34
C VAL A 101 0.28 19.42 -17.93
N ARG A 102 0.49 20.74 -18.06
CA ARG A 102 -0.47 21.76 -17.62
C ARG A 102 -1.82 21.62 -18.34
N GLU A 103 -1.80 21.55 -19.67
CA GLU A 103 -3.03 21.43 -20.47
C GLU A 103 -3.71 20.08 -20.23
N PHE A 104 -2.92 19.01 -20.06
CA PHE A 104 -3.43 17.68 -19.77
C PHE A 104 -4.13 17.61 -18.39
N LYS A 105 -3.53 18.22 -17.35
CA LYS A 105 -4.17 18.32 -16.02
C LYS A 105 -5.45 19.13 -16.04
N THR A 106 -5.52 20.22 -16.81
CA THR A 106 -6.77 20.98 -16.96
C THR A 106 -7.86 20.15 -17.65
N LYS A 107 -7.49 19.33 -18.65
CA LYS A 107 -8.45 18.43 -19.32
C LYS A 107 -8.98 17.33 -18.41
N TYR A 108 -8.15 16.81 -17.51
CA TYR A 108 -8.48 15.69 -16.62
C TYR A 108 -8.32 16.06 -15.14
N GLU A 109 -8.87 17.20 -14.74
CA GLU A 109 -8.64 17.82 -13.42
C GLU A 109 -8.97 16.87 -12.26
N ASP A 110 -10.12 16.21 -12.31
CA ASP A 110 -10.58 15.29 -11.26
C ASP A 110 -9.63 14.09 -11.06
N LEU A 111 -9.14 13.51 -12.16
CA LEU A 111 -8.22 12.38 -12.11
C LEU A 111 -6.83 12.82 -11.65
N ALA A 112 -6.35 13.97 -12.14
CA ALA A 112 -5.09 14.54 -11.72
C ALA A 112 -5.07 14.87 -10.22
N GLU A 113 -6.17 15.40 -9.67
CA GLU A 113 -6.25 15.68 -8.23
C GLU A 113 -6.27 14.39 -7.40
N LYS A 114 -6.99 13.34 -7.85
CA LYS A 114 -6.96 12.02 -7.18
C LYS A 114 -5.56 11.40 -7.17
N ILE A 115 -4.83 11.49 -8.29
CA ILE A 115 -3.44 11.03 -8.36
C ILE A 115 -2.59 11.82 -7.36
N LYS A 116 -2.73 13.14 -7.35
CA LYS A 116 -1.99 14.02 -6.44
C LYS A 116 -2.25 13.70 -4.97
N VAL A 117 -3.49 13.42 -4.59
CA VAL A 117 -3.84 12.98 -3.23
C VAL A 117 -3.08 11.72 -2.84
N ILE A 118 -3.05 10.71 -3.72
CA ILE A 118 -2.33 9.45 -3.47
C ILE A 118 -0.83 9.71 -3.34
N THR A 119 -0.20 10.41 -4.29
CA THR A 119 1.25 10.62 -4.28
C THR A 119 1.71 11.48 -3.11
N VAL A 120 0.97 12.54 -2.77
CA VAL A 120 1.28 13.41 -1.62
C VAL A 120 1.12 12.66 -0.30
N HIS A 121 0.11 11.79 -0.17
CA HIS A 121 -0.08 10.96 1.02
C HIS A 121 1.15 10.11 1.33
N TYR A 122 1.76 9.50 0.31
CA TYR A 122 2.92 8.64 0.49
C TYR A 122 4.27 9.37 0.42
N PHE A 123 4.31 10.61 -0.07
CA PHE A 123 5.54 11.40 -0.16
C PHE A 123 6.24 11.53 1.19
N ASN A 124 5.48 11.85 2.25
CA ASN A 124 6.03 11.99 3.60
C ASN A 124 6.13 10.66 4.37
N ARG A 125 5.82 9.53 3.73
CA ARG A 125 5.86 8.19 4.33
C ARG A 125 7.10 7.43 3.90
N SER A 126 7.52 6.48 4.72
CA SER A 126 8.64 5.63 4.37
C SER A 126 8.30 4.69 3.20
N LEU A 127 9.30 4.23 2.46
CA LEU A 127 9.11 3.26 1.38
C LEU A 127 8.46 1.97 1.90
N ASP A 128 8.83 1.50 3.09
CA ASP A 128 8.23 0.32 3.69
C ASP A 128 6.74 0.51 3.98
N GLU A 129 6.29 1.74 4.26
CA GLU A 129 4.87 2.03 4.43
C GLU A 129 4.10 1.97 3.13
N LEU A 130 4.63 2.60 2.08
CA LEU A 130 4.07 2.50 0.74
C LEU A 130 4.00 1.04 0.24
N LEU A 131 5.05 0.26 0.51
CA LEU A 131 5.09 -1.15 0.13
C LEU A 131 4.08 -1.99 0.90
N ALA A 132 3.93 -1.74 2.21
CA ALA A 132 2.94 -2.41 3.04
C ALA A 132 1.53 -2.23 2.48
N ASP A 133 1.17 -0.99 2.16
CA ASP A 133 -0.19 -0.67 1.72
C ASP A 133 -0.42 -1.20 0.29
N ALA A 134 0.58 -1.09 -0.60
CA ALA A 134 0.52 -1.70 -1.93
C ALA A 134 0.42 -3.24 -1.89
N TYR A 135 1.05 -3.90 -0.92
CA TYR A 135 1.02 -5.36 -0.78
C TYR A 135 -0.31 -5.84 -0.20
N ALA A 136 -0.91 -5.05 0.68
CA ALA A 136 -2.24 -5.33 1.21
C ALA A 136 -3.32 -5.18 0.12
N LEU A 137 -3.20 -4.16 -0.74
CA LEU A 137 -4.16 -3.90 -1.81
C LEU A 137 -4.02 -4.85 -3.00
N PHE A 138 -2.79 -5.25 -3.35
CA PHE A 138 -2.52 -6.08 -4.53
C PHE A 138 -1.57 -7.25 -4.21
N PRO A 139 -2.03 -8.22 -3.39
CA PRO A 139 -1.20 -9.32 -2.91
C PRO A 139 -0.64 -10.22 -4.01
N GLU A 140 -1.31 -10.30 -5.17
CA GLU A 140 -0.90 -11.09 -6.34
C GLU A 140 0.48 -10.68 -6.87
N TYR A 141 0.85 -9.40 -6.73
CA TYR A 141 2.16 -8.90 -7.16
C TYR A 141 3.28 -9.17 -6.16
N THR A 142 2.99 -9.82 -5.02
CA THR A 142 3.98 -10.09 -3.96
C THR A 142 4.64 -11.46 -4.06
N SER A 143 4.19 -12.32 -4.99
CA SER A 143 4.64 -13.72 -5.11
C SER A 143 6.15 -13.88 -5.31
N LYS A 144 6.80 -12.93 -5.98
CA LYS A 144 8.26 -12.92 -6.22
C LYS A 144 9.02 -11.92 -5.33
N SER A 145 8.36 -11.33 -4.34
CA SER A 145 8.99 -10.32 -3.49
C SER A 145 9.97 -10.97 -2.51
N THR A 146 11.23 -10.51 -2.54
CA THR A 146 12.29 -10.97 -1.63
C THR A 146 12.22 -10.29 -0.26
N ILE A 147 11.44 -9.21 -0.15
CA ILE A 147 11.29 -8.42 1.09
C ILE A 147 9.93 -8.62 1.78
N LYS A 148 9.11 -9.58 1.32
CA LYS A 148 7.75 -9.82 1.84
C LYS A 148 7.71 -10.00 3.37
N GLY A 149 8.68 -10.70 3.94
CA GLY A 149 8.77 -10.88 5.41
C GLY A 149 9.00 -9.56 6.16
N ARG A 150 9.88 -8.69 5.64
CA ARG A 150 10.14 -7.36 6.22
C ARG A 150 8.89 -6.49 6.17
N VAL A 151 8.26 -6.41 5.00
CA VAL A 151 7.03 -5.63 4.79
C VAL A 151 5.90 -6.12 5.69
N ARG A 152 5.71 -7.45 5.81
CA ARG A 152 4.71 -8.05 6.71
C ARG A 152 4.96 -7.67 8.16
N THR A 153 6.22 -7.64 8.60
CA THR A 153 6.56 -7.20 9.96
C THR A 153 6.20 -5.73 10.18
N SER A 154 6.44 -4.87 9.18
CA SER A 154 6.03 -3.46 9.24
C SER A 154 4.52 -3.28 9.31
N ILE A 155 3.74 -4.08 8.56
CA ILE A 155 2.27 -4.13 8.66
C ILE A 155 1.83 -4.48 10.08
N MET A 156 2.41 -5.55 10.65
CA MET A 156 2.06 -6.01 12.00
C MET A 156 2.41 -4.96 13.07
N LYS A 157 3.55 -4.29 12.96
CA LYS A 157 3.96 -3.21 13.89
C LYS A 157 2.99 -2.03 13.89
N ARG A 158 2.47 -1.64 12.71
CA ARG A 158 1.45 -0.58 12.63
C ARG A 158 0.17 -1.01 13.34
N ASN A 159 -0.29 -2.24 13.10
CA ASN A 159 -1.51 -2.77 13.74
C ASN A 159 -1.36 -2.90 15.26
N THR A 160 -0.19 -3.30 15.76
CA THR A 160 0.05 -3.35 17.21
C THR A 160 0.06 -1.97 17.85
N ASN A 161 0.59 -0.95 17.16
CA ASN A 161 0.59 0.43 17.67
C ASN A 161 -0.82 1.03 17.72
N LEU A 162 -1.68 0.68 16.76
CA LEU A 162 -3.12 1.02 16.80
C LEU A 162 -3.84 0.32 17.96
N ASN A 163 -3.45 -0.92 18.30
CA ASN A 163 -4.03 -1.66 19.42
C ASN A 163 -3.51 -1.22 20.80
N THR A 164 -2.35 -0.57 20.91
CA THR A 164 -1.80 -0.09 22.19
C THR A 164 -2.49 1.16 22.75
N GLU A 165 -3.38 1.82 22.01
CA GLU A 165 -4.26 2.87 22.57
C GLU A 165 -5.44 2.31 23.38
N ILE A 166 -5.67 0.99 23.35
CA ILE A 166 -6.56 0.34 24.30
C ILE A 166 -5.79 0.22 25.62
N LYS A 167 -6.01 1.18 26.53
CA LYS A 167 -5.60 1.04 27.94
C LYS A 167 -6.30 -0.19 28.52
N LEU A 168 -5.61 -1.33 28.50
CA LEU A 168 -6.03 -2.48 29.30
C LEU A 168 -6.03 -2.01 30.76
N PRO A 169 -7.14 -2.18 31.50
CA PRO A 169 -7.18 -1.84 32.91
C PRO A 169 -6.30 -2.86 33.66
N TYR A 170 -5.00 -2.60 33.72
CA TYR A 170 -4.11 -3.35 34.57
C TYR A 170 -4.39 -2.91 36.01
N THR A 171 -5.30 -3.63 36.69
CA THR A 171 -5.38 -3.56 38.14
C THR A 171 -4.13 -4.20 38.72
N GLU A 172 -3.42 -3.48 39.58
CA GLU A 172 -2.31 -3.98 40.40
C GLU A 172 -2.78 -5.08 41.36
N LYS A 173 -3.09 -6.27 40.85
CA LYS A 173 -3.06 -7.47 41.69
C LYS A 173 -1.64 -8.00 41.62
N LYS A 174 -0.92 -7.87 42.75
CA LYS A 174 0.34 -8.59 43.00
C LYS A 174 0.07 -10.09 42.81
N ILE A 175 0.37 -10.62 41.64
CA ILE A 175 0.46 -12.05 41.42
C ILE A 175 1.80 -12.46 42.02
N GLY A 176 1.76 -13.18 43.14
CA GLY A 176 2.94 -13.76 43.75
C GLY A 176 3.62 -14.70 42.76
N LEU A 177 4.91 -14.45 42.49
CA LEU A 177 5.78 -15.36 41.76
C LEU A 177 5.93 -16.65 42.58
N LEU A 178 5.30 -17.74 42.13
CA LEU A 178 5.62 -19.08 42.61
C LEU A 178 6.90 -19.55 41.93
N SER A 179 7.85 -19.98 42.75
CA SER A 179 9.14 -20.54 42.34
C SER A 179 8.92 -21.82 41.54
N ILE A 180 9.51 -21.87 40.35
CA ILE A 180 9.45 -23.02 39.44
C ILE A 180 10.50 -24.03 39.88
N THR A 181 10.08 -25.07 40.60
CA THR A 181 10.87 -26.29 40.77
C THR A 181 10.00 -27.51 40.49
N GLU A 182 10.43 -28.27 39.48
CA GLU A 182 10.26 -29.72 39.32
C GLU A 182 8.83 -30.27 39.31
N THR A 183 8.22 -30.27 38.13
CA THR A 183 7.71 -31.44 37.36
C THR A 183 6.79 -30.89 36.28
N ALA A 184 7.16 -31.09 35.02
CA ALA A 184 6.35 -30.65 33.89
C ALA A 184 5.20 -31.63 33.66
N GLU A 185 4.15 -31.53 34.47
CA GLU A 185 2.81 -31.90 34.01
C GLU A 185 2.37 -30.87 32.95
N ILE A 186 1.65 -31.35 31.95
CA ILE A 186 1.16 -30.58 30.80
C ILE A 186 0.33 -29.40 31.31
N ASN A 187 0.97 -28.23 31.41
CA ASN A 187 0.29 -26.98 31.75
C ASN A 187 -0.72 -26.66 30.65
N GLN A 188 -2.00 -26.90 30.93
CA GLN A 188 -3.09 -26.27 30.20
C GLN A 188 -2.85 -24.75 30.26
N PHE A 189 -2.75 -24.10 29.10
CA PHE A 189 -2.58 -22.66 29.02
C PHE A 189 -3.60 -21.97 29.94
N PRO A 190 -3.18 -21.11 30.88
CA PRO A 190 -4.08 -20.54 31.90
C PRO A 190 -5.03 -19.46 31.36
N TYR A 191 -5.01 -19.23 30.05
CA TYR A 191 -5.88 -18.24 29.41
C TYR A 191 -7.02 -18.96 28.71
N ASN A 192 -8.17 -18.98 29.38
CA ASN A 192 -9.44 -19.19 28.70
C ASN A 192 -9.70 -17.94 27.82
N ASP A 193 -9.43 -18.07 26.52
CA ASP A 193 -9.57 -17.00 25.52
C ASP A 193 -11.03 -16.64 25.19
N GLU A 194 -11.98 -17.37 25.79
CA GLU A 194 -13.42 -17.23 25.60
C GLU A 194 -13.91 -15.81 25.92
N GLU A 195 -13.40 -15.18 26.98
CA GLU A 195 -13.78 -13.79 27.32
C GLU A 195 -13.33 -12.77 26.26
N ILE A 196 -12.18 -13.01 25.63
CA ILE A 196 -11.64 -12.14 24.57
C ILE A 196 -12.44 -12.34 23.28
N ARG A 197 -12.70 -13.60 22.90
CA ARG A 197 -13.50 -13.94 21.73
C ARG A 197 -14.93 -13.42 21.86
N LYS A 198 -15.49 -13.43 23.08
CA LYS A 198 -16.81 -12.88 23.36
C LYS A 198 -16.89 -11.37 23.12
N LYS A 199 -15.90 -10.61 23.61
CA LYS A 199 -15.83 -9.17 23.38
C LYS A 199 -15.68 -8.80 21.91
N LEU A 200 -14.87 -9.54 21.16
CA LEU A 200 -14.70 -9.34 19.73
C LEU A 200 -15.98 -9.68 18.93
N ALA A 201 -16.66 -10.76 19.30
CA ALA A 201 -17.94 -11.12 18.70
C ALA A 201 -19.02 -10.05 18.93
N GLU A 202 -19.11 -9.51 20.15
CA GLU A 202 -20.02 -8.41 20.49
C GLU A 202 -19.70 -7.13 19.71
N GLN A 203 -18.42 -6.77 19.56
CA GLN A 203 -17.99 -5.60 18.78
C GLN A 203 -18.26 -5.74 17.27
N ALA A 204 -18.20 -6.97 16.75
CA ALA A 204 -18.49 -7.28 15.34
C ALA A 204 -19.98 -7.54 15.06
N GLY A 205 -20.86 -7.42 16.06
CA GLY A 205 -22.31 -7.67 15.91
C GLY A 205 -22.68 -9.14 15.70
N LEU A 206 -21.82 -10.07 16.09
CA LEU A 206 -22.06 -11.51 15.95
C LEU A 206 -22.92 -12.04 17.12
N ALA A 207 -23.85 -12.95 16.83
CA ALA A 207 -24.82 -13.46 17.80
C ALA A 207 -24.21 -14.38 18.89
N GLY A 208 -22.91 -14.70 18.84
CA GLY A 208 -22.24 -15.58 19.80
C GLY A 208 -20.73 -15.67 19.60
N VAL A 209 -20.05 -16.33 20.54
CA VAL A 209 -18.59 -16.52 20.52
C VAL A 209 -18.22 -17.60 19.50
N PRO A 210 -17.42 -17.31 18.46
CA PRO A 210 -17.03 -18.32 17.48
C PRO A 210 -16.25 -19.46 18.16
N PRO A 211 -16.57 -20.74 17.90
CA PRO A 211 -15.82 -21.86 18.46
C PRO A 211 -14.37 -21.82 17.98
N THR A 212 -13.45 -22.28 18.84
CA THR A 212 -12.04 -22.42 18.48
C THR A 212 -11.89 -23.65 17.60
N ASP A 213 -12.06 -23.47 16.29
CA ASP A 213 -11.69 -24.50 15.32
C ASP A 213 -10.18 -24.40 15.04
N PRO A 214 -9.36 -25.41 15.40
CA PRO A 214 -7.94 -25.42 15.08
C PRO A 214 -7.65 -25.34 13.57
N ARG A 215 -8.64 -25.62 12.72
CA ARG A 215 -8.54 -25.60 11.25
C ARG A 215 -9.01 -24.30 10.62
N ALA A 216 -9.63 -23.39 11.38
CA ALA A 216 -10.10 -22.10 10.86
C ALA A 216 -8.97 -21.25 10.25
N TYR A 217 -7.72 -21.45 10.70
CA TYR A 217 -6.56 -20.77 10.11
C TYR A 217 -6.23 -21.26 8.69
N ASP A 218 -6.43 -22.55 8.42
CA ASP A 218 -6.19 -23.14 7.10
C ASP A 218 -7.35 -22.78 6.15
N GLU A 219 -8.60 -22.81 6.65
CA GLU A 219 -9.79 -22.42 5.89
C GLU A 219 -9.80 -20.92 5.55
N LEU A 220 -9.34 -20.03 6.45
CA LEU A 220 -9.18 -18.61 6.15
C LEU A 220 -8.19 -18.36 4.99
N SER A 221 -7.19 -19.22 4.81
CA SER A 221 -6.23 -19.09 3.71
C SER A 221 -6.83 -19.44 2.34
N GLU A 222 -7.82 -20.33 2.31
CA GLU A 222 -8.56 -20.71 1.10
C GLU A 222 -9.69 -19.71 0.78
N VAL A 223 -10.32 -19.10 1.80
CA VAL A 223 -11.35 -18.06 1.63
C VAL A 223 -10.81 -16.79 0.94
N PHE A 224 -9.51 -16.48 1.07
CA PHE A 224 -8.88 -15.36 0.33
C PHE A 224 -8.46 -15.71 -1.11
N ALA A 225 -8.67 -16.95 -1.57
CA ALA A 225 -8.36 -17.37 -2.94
C ALA A 225 -9.59 -17.38 -3.87
N ASP A 226 -10.81 -17.17 -3.36
CA ASP A 226 -12.03 -17.29 -4.17
C ASP A 226 -12.65 -15.94 -4.58
N LYS A 227 -13.07 -15.87 -5.84
CA LYS A 227 -13.39 -14.62 -6.57
C LYS A 227 -14.74 -13.99 -6.22
N GLU A 228 -15.50 -14.53 -5.29
CA GLU A 228 -16.84 -14.02 -4.94
C GLU A 228 -16.82 -12.84 -3.95
N PHE A 229 -15.72 -12.58 -3.24
CA PHE A 229 -15.64 -11.45 -2.30
C PHE A 229 -15.57 -10.06 -2.98
N LEU A 230 -15.23 -10.01 -4.27
CA LEU A 230 -15.14 -8.75 -5.02
C LEU A 230 -16.46 -8.32 -5.68
N ALA A 231 -17.50 -9.15 -5.63
CA ALA A 231 -18.80 -8.83 -6.23
C ALA A 231 -19.68 -7.93 -5.37
N ASP A 232 -19.37 -7.77 -4.07
CA ASP A 232 -20.25 -7.09 -3.08
C ASP A 232 -19.74 -5.71 -2.62
N LEU A 233 -18.71 -5.15 -3.27
CA LEU A 233 -18.28 -3.78 -3.03
C LEU A 233 -19.15 -2.81 -3.85
N SER A 234 -20.32 -2.46 -3.31
CA SER A 234 -21.15 -1.38 -3.85
C SER A 234 -20.40 -0.03 -3.80
N ASP A 235 -20.68 0.83 -4.78
CA ASP A 235 -20.10 2.17 -4.96
C ASP A 235 -20.25 3.12 -3.74
N GLU A 236 -21.07 2.75 -2.75
CA GLU A 236 -21.32 3.54 -1.54
C GLU A 236 -20.18 3.46 -0.53
N ASN A 237 -19.53 2.31 -0.38
CA ASN A 237 -18.43 2.14 0.58
C ASN A 237 -17.15 2.88 0.14
N ILE A 238 -16.96 3.04 -1.17
CA ILE A 238 -15.85 3.83 -1.74
C ILE A 238 -16.11 5.35 -1.55
N LYS A 239 -17.38 5.79 -1.62
CA LYS A 239 -17.75 7.19 -1.34
C LYS A 239 -17.54 7.57 0.11
N GLU A 240 -17.77 6.65 1.05
CA GLU A 240 -17.56 6.90 2.48
C GLU A 240 -16.08 7.09 2.83
N ILE A 241 -15.20 6.26 2.24
CA ILE A 241 -13.74 6.40 2.39
C ILE A 241 -13.26 7.73 1.77
N ILE A 242 -13.78 8.12 0.61
CA ILE A 242 -13.44 9.39 -0.03
C ILE A 242 -13.94 10.61 0.77
N ASN A 243 -15.10 10.52 1.43
CA ASN A 243 -15.64 11.60 2.26
C ASN A 243 -14.92 11.75 3.60
N SER A 244 -14.32 10.68 4.14
CA SER A 244 -13.53 10.72 5.38
C SER A 244 -12.17 11.42 5.24
N ILE A 245 -11.77 11.79 4.01
CA ILE A 245 -10.49 12.42 3.68
C ILE A 245 -10.65 13.93 3.37
N ARG A 246 -11.86 14.49 3.47
CA ARG A 246 -12.11 15.94 3.48
C ARG A 246 -12.07 16.52 4.88
#